data_AF-R1GV13-F1
#
_entry.id   AF-R1GV13-F1
#
_cell.length_a   1.000
_cell.length_b   1.000
_cell.length_c   1.000
_cell.angle_alpha   90.00
_cell.angle_beta   90.00
_cell.angle_gamma   90.00
#
_symmetry.space_group_name_H-M   'P 1'
#
loop_
_entity.id
_entity.type
_entity.pdbx_description
1 polymer ?
#
loop_
_entity_poly.entity_id
_entity_poly.type
_entity_poly.pdbx_seq_one_letter_code
_entity_poly.pdbx_strand_id
1 'polypeptide(L)'
;MSAAQATQDGDGPWDEARCIAALATLEKLQDQLDELRLVVPNLVAPFTSPQDSPQAVSSDFRRTAIALQKSQQVFDRTWKSEAVQDILAHATQSVKADPDLTKGASVQRYGWIDVAEKHQRPAKSKEKRSRGKGSDAEDKFDASAIMPAVNAFKESHPNFKVDVEEGRMITIMFKVSSMVLKFQVTCNVDPGNHATFMAQAK
;
A
#
# COMPACT_ATOMS: atom_id res chain seq x y z
N MET A 1 -41.54 -5.91 3.20
CA MET A 1 -40.30 -5.31 2.67
C MET A 1 -40.02 -4.04 3.44
N SER A 2 -38.87 -3.94 4.12
CA SER A 2 -38.28 -2.66 4.54
C SER A 2 -36.84 -2.94 4.93
N ALA A 3 -35.93 -2.69 3.99
CA ALA A 3 -34.50 -2.68 4.23
C ALA A 3 -34.07 -1.22 4.37
N ALA A 4 -33.26 -0.99 5.39
CA ALA A 4 -32.81 0.28 5.91
C ALA A 4 -31.97 1.07 4.89
N GLN A 5 -32.22 2.37 4.82
CA GLN A 5 -31.21 3.35 4.42
C GLN A 5 -30.60 3.91 5.70
N ALA A 6 -29.40 3.44 6.04
CA ALA A 6 -28.52 4.11 6.98
C ALA A 6 -27.84 5.25 6.22
N THR A 7 -28.33 6.47 6.40
CA THR A 7 -27.60 7.70 6.11
C THR A 7 -26.48 7.81 7.15
N GLN A 8 -25.24 7.52 6.75
CA GLN A 8 -24.04 7.88 7.51
C GLN A 8 -23.75 9.36 7.24
N ASP A 9 -24.49 10.24 7.91
CA ASP A 9 -24.14 11.66 8.02
C ASP A 9 -23.10 11.83 9.15
N GLY A 10 -22.03 12.57 8.85
CA GLY A 10 -20.77 12.64 9.58
C GLY A 10 -20.78 13.43 10.89
N ASP A 11 -21.74 13.20 11.78
CA ASP A 11 -21.85 13.91 13.08
C ASP A 11 -21.81 12.96 14.31
N GLY A 12 -21.33 11.73 14.12
CA GLY A 12 -21.13 10.75 15.18
C GLY A 12 -19.77 10.88 15.88
N PRO A 13 -19.64 10.43 17.14
CA PRO A 13 -18.35 10.35 17.84
C PRO A 13 -17.34 9.57 16.99
N TRP A 14 -16.06 9.97 17.04
CA TRP A 14 -14.97 9.29 16.35
C TRP A 14 -14.81 7.88 16.90
N ASP A 15 -15.42 6.91 16.21
CA ASP A 15 -15.32 5.50 16.52
C ASP A 15 -14.11 4.87 15.84
N GLU A 16 -13.77 3.65 16.26
CA GLU A 16 -12.60 2.92 15.75
C GLU A 16 -12.68 2.74 14.22
N ALA A 17 -13.87 2.52 13.66
CA ALA A 17 -14.06 2.34 12.23
C ALA A 17 -13.75 3.62 11.44
N ARG A 18 -14.19 4.79 11.93
CA ARG A 18 -13.86 6.10 11.36
C ARG A 18 -12.38 6.40 11.49
N CYS A 19 -11.74 6.07 12.61
CA CYS A 19 -10.29 6.22 12.79
C CYS A 19 -9.49 5.38 11.78
N ILE A 20 -9.86 4.11 11.57
CA ILE A 20 -9.23 3.24 10.58
C ILE A 20 -9.38 3.82 9.17
N ALA A 21 -10.60 4.26 8.79
CA ALA A 21 -10.84 4.87 7.48
C ALA A 21 -10.06 6.18 7.29
N ALA A 22 -9.91 6.98 8.34
CA ALA A 22 -9.12 8.20 8.34
C ALA A 22 -7.63 7.90 8.13
N LEU A 23 -7.09 6.91 8.84
CA LEU A 23 -5.69 6.49 8.67
C LEU A 23 -5.42 5.96 7.26
N ALA A 24 -6.32 5.17 6.69
CA ALA A 24 -6.23 4.72 5.30
C ALA A 24 -6.23 5.90 4.30
N THR A 25 -7.03 6.94 4.58
CA THR A 25 -7.08 8.15 3.75
C THR A 25 -5.77 8.94 3.83
N LEU A 26 -5.20 9.07 5.03
CA LEU A 26 -3.91 9.72 5.23
C LEU A 26 -2.75 8.94 4.59
N GLU A 27 -2.80 7.60 4.63
CA GLU A 27 -1.82 6.75 3.94
C GLU A 27 -1.87 6.98 2.42
N LYS A 28 -3.06 6.98 1.81
CA LYS A 28 -3.21 7.28 0.38
C LYS A 28 -2.69 8.68 0.00
N LEU A 29 -2.89 9.65 0.88
CA LEU A 29 -2.39 11.02 0.68
C LEU A 29 -0.86 11.08 0.79
N GLN A 30 -0.26 10.27 1.67
CA GLN A 30 1.18 10.10 1.75
C GLN A 30 1.75 9.50 0.46
N ASP A 31 1.09 8.48 -0.13
CA ASP A 31 1.50 7.91 -1.42
C ASP A 31 1.51 8.98 -2.53
N GLN A 32 0.48 9.82 -2.60
CA GLN A 32 0.42 10.93 -3.57
C GLN A 32 1.55 11.95 -3.36
N LEU A 33 1.92 12.25 -2.11
CA LEU A 33 3.06 13.11 -1.82
C LEU A 33 4.39 12.47 -2.25
N ASP A 34 4.54 11.17 -2.04
CA ASP A 34 5.73 10.43 -2.46
C ASP A 34 5.87 10.40 -3.98
N GLU A 35 4.77 10.27 -4.73
CA GLU A 35 4.77 10.45 -6.18
C GLU A 35 5.20 11.88 -6.60
N LEU A 36 4.69 12.91 -5.90
CA LEU A 36 5.03 14.30 -6.21
C LEU A 36 6.50 14.64 -5.91
N ARG A 37 7.14 13.95 -4.96
CA ARG A 37 8.59 14.09 -4.73
C ARG A 37 9.41 13.67 -5.96
N LEU A 38 8.85 12.84 -6.82
CA LEU A 38 9.50 12.39 -8.05
C LEU A 38 9.29 13.33 -9.25
N VAL A 39 8.59 14.46 -9.10
CA VAL A 39 8.32 15.42 -10.20
C VAL A 39 9.60 15.90 -10.87
N VAL A 40 10.55 16.42 -10.10
CA VAL A 40 11.82 16.94 -10.62
C VAL A 40 12.64 15.85 -11.31
N PRO A 41 12.94 14.70 -10.68
CA PRO A 41 13.72 13.66 -11.34
C PRO A 41 13.02 13.12 -12.61
N ASN A 42 11.69 13.01 -12.61
CA ASN A 42 10.95 12.57 -13.79
C ASN A 42 10.98 13.60 -14.93
N LEU A 43 10.87 14.90 -14.63
CA LEU A 43 10.96 15.96 -15.64
C LEU A 43 12.35 16.02 -16.29
N VAL A 44 13.42 15.75 -15.53
CA VAL A 44 14.79 15.81 -16.06
C VAL A 44 15.26 14.48 -16.69
N ALA A 45 14.55 13.38 -16.47
CA ALA A 45 14.90 12.06 -16.99
C ALA A 45 15.10 12.02 -18.53
N PRO A 46 14.29 12.68 -19.37
CA PRO A 46 14.49 12.70 -20.82
C PRO A 46 15.80 13.35 -21.27
N PHE A 47 16.37 14.25 -20.46
CA PHE A 47 17.63 14.96 -20.76
C PHE A 47 18.88 14.23 -20.27
N THR A 48 18.70 13.25 -19.37
CA THR A 48 19.81 12.48 -18.78
C THR A 48 19.93 11.09 -19.39
N SER A 49 18.93 10.65 -20.14
CA SER A 49 18.89 9.34 -20.81
C SER A 49 19.32 9.45 -22.28
N PRO A 50 20.06 8.46 -22.82
CA PRO A 50 20.28 8.36 -24.26
C PRO A 50 18.95 8.26 -25.02
N GLN A 51 18.79 9.04 -26.09
CA GLN A 51 17.57 9.14 -26.88
C GLN A 51 17.92 9.11 -28.37
N ASP A 52 17.07 8.48 -29.17
CA ASP A 52 17.33 8.27 -30.61
C ASP A 52 17.26 9.56 -31.43
N SER A 53 16.58 10.59 -30.91
CA SER A 53 16.45 11.90 -31.57
C SER A 53 16.05 13.03 -30.61
N PRO A 54 16.30 14.30 -30.97
CA PRO A 54 15.78 15.45 -30.22
C PRO A 54 14.25 15.50 -30.11
N GLN A 55 13.54 14.98 -31.13
CA GLN A 55 12.09 14.89 -31.14
C GLN A 55 11.59 13.90 -30.07
N ALA A 56 12.30 12.80 -29.85
CA ALA A 56 11.98 11.83 -28.81
C ALA A 56 12.08 12.48 -27.41
N VAL A 57 13.17 13.23 -27.13
CA VAL A 57 13.36 13.98 -25.88
C VAL A 57 12.19 14.92 -25.61
N SER A 58 11.81 15.73 -26.62
CA SER A 58 10.73 16.72 -26.48
C SER A 58 9.37 16.06 -26.25
N SER A 59 9.08 14.98 -26.98
CA SER A 59 7.85 14.19 -26.81
C SER A 59 7.75 13.57 -25.42
N ASP A 60 8.83 12.93 -24.94
CA ASP A 60 8.89 12.33 -23.62
C ASP A 60 8.76 13.36 -22.51
N PHE A 61 9.48 14.48 -22.61
CA PHE A 61 9.35 15.59 -21.66
C PHE A 61 7.91 16.09 -21.57
N ARG A 62 7.27 16.35 -22.71
CA ARG A 62 5.88 16.83 -22.74
C ARG A 62 4.91 15.82 -22.13
N ARG A 63 5.06 14.54 -22.46
CA ARG A 63 4.23 13.46 -21.91
C ARG A 63 4.38 13.40 -20.38
N THR A 64 5.60 13.42 -19.89
CA THR A 64 5.89 13.39 -18.45
C THR A 64 5.34 14.62 -17.75
N ALA A 65 5.52 15.82 -18.30
CA ALA A 65 4.98 17.05 -17.73
C ALA A 65 3.44 17.01 -17.59
N ILE A 66 2.74 16.52 -18.61
CA ILE A 66 1.27 16.37 -18.56
C ILE A 66 0.85 15.35 -17.49
N ALA A 67 1.57 14.23 -17.36
CA ALA A 67 1.27 13.22 -16.35
C ALA A 67 1.45 13.78 -14.93
N LEU A 68 2.55 14.48 -14.68
CA LEU A 68 2.84 15.09 -13.37
C LEU A 68 1.84 16.19 -13.01
N GLN A 69 1.41 17.00 -13.99
CA GLN A 69 0.35 17.98 -13.78
C GLN A 69 -0.96 17.31 -13.32
N LYS A 70 -1.31 16.17 -13.91
CA LYS A 70 -2.50 15.40 -13.49
C LYS A 70 -2.36 14.86 -12.07
N SER A 71 -1.21 14.27 -11.72
CA SER A 71 -0.93 13.81 -10.35
C SER A 71 -1.03 14.96 -9.34
N GLN A 72 -0.50 16.14 -9.67
CA GLN A 72 -0.62 17.33 -8.83
C GLN A 72 -2.08 17.79 -8.65
N GLN A 73 -2.89 17.77 -9.71
CA GLN A 73 -4.31 18.11 -9.63
C GLN A 73 -5.09 17.11 -8.78
N VAL A 74 -4.78 15.82 -8.88
CA VAL A 74 -5.39 14.77 -8.05
C VAL A 74 -5.04 14.99 -6.59
N PHE A 75 -3.76 15.22 -6.28
CA PHE A 75 -3.32 15.53 -4.92
C PHE A 75 -4.01 16.78 -4.37
N ASP A 76 -4.03 17.89 -5.11
CA ASP A 76 -4.65 19.14 -4.67
C ASP A 76 -6.15 18.96 -4.35
N ARG A 77 -6.86 18.20 -5.20
CA ARG A 77 -8.27 17.86 -4.98
C ARG A 77 -8.45 16.99 -3.73
N THR A 78 -7.61 15.97 -3.54
CA THR A 78 -7.70 15.09 -2.37
C THR A 78 -7.36 15.86 -1.09
N TRP A 79 -6.27 16.63 -1.09
CA TRP A 79 -5.84 17.47 0.03
C TRP A 79 -6.92 18.45 0.47
N LYS A 80 -7.58 19.12 -0.49
CA LYS A 80 -8.65 20.10 -0.21
C LYS A 80 -10.02 19.47 0.02
N SER A 81 -10.14 18.14 -0.02
CA SER A 81 -11.42 17.48 0.23
C SER A 81 -11.87 17.69 1.68
N GLU A 82 -13.18 17.83 1.88
CA GLU A 82 -13.77 18.00 3.21
C GLU A 82 -13.38 16.87 4.15
N ALA A 83 -13.36 15.62 3.66
CA ALA A 83 -12.94 14.47 4.44
C ALA A 83 -11.50 14.59 4.98
N VAL A 84 -10.53 15.02 4.17
CA VAL A 84 -9.15 15.22 4.62
C VAL A 84 -9.05 16.39 5.60
N GLN A 85 -9.77 17.49 5.33
CA GLN A 85 -9.76 18.65 6.22
C GLN A 85 -10.39 18.34 7.58
N ASP A 86 -11.47 17.55 7.63
CA ASP A 86 -12.08 17.05 8.87
C ASP A 86 -11.11 16.18 9.67
N ILE A 87 -10.42 15.25 9.02
CA ILE A 87 -9.38 14.42 9.66
C ILE A 87 -8.28 15.29 10.28
N LEU A 88 -7.76 16.27 9.54
CA LEU A 88 -6.70 17.16 10.02
C LEU A 88 -7.17 18.07 11.15
N ALA A 89 -8.41 18.57 11.08
CA ALA A 89 -9.03 19.36 12.13
C ALA A 89 -9.20 18.54 13.41
N HIS A 90 -9.71 17.32 13.30
CA HIS A 90 -9.85 16.40 14.42
C HIS A 90 -8.49 16.04 15.04
N ALA A 91 -7.49 15.69 14.23
CA ALA A 91 -6.14 15.41 14.70
C ALA A 91 -5.56 16.61 15.48
N THR A 92 -5.74 17.83 14.95
CA THR A 92 -5.31 19.06 15.63
C THR A 92 -6.02 19.26 16.97
N GLN A 93 -7.32 18.99 17.04
CA GLN A 93 -8.09 19.08 18.28
C GLN A 93 -7.66 18.01 19.29
N SER A 94 -7.39 16.80 18.82
CA SER A 94 -6.94 15.67 19.63
C SER A 94 -5.58 15.96 20.28
N VAL A 95 -4.61 16.46 19.51
CA VAL A 95 -3.29 16.86 20.05
C VAL A 95 -3.39 18.00 21.07
N LYS A 96 -4.35 18.92 20.90
CA LYS A 96 -4.60 19.98 21.89
C LYS A 96 -5.20 19.43 23.19
N ALA A 97 -6.01 18.38 23.10
CA ALA A 97 -6.66 17.75 24.25
C ALA A 97 -5.72 16.80 25.00
N ASP A 98 -4.91 16.03 24.27
CA ASP A 98 -3.87 15.16 24.80
C ASP A 98 -2.56 15.40 24.04
N PRO A 99 -1.63 16.21 24.59
CA PRO A 99 -0.36 16.50 23.94
C PRO A 99 0.64 15.33 24.03
N ASP A 100 0.37 14.29 24.84
CA ASP A 100 1.26 13.14 24.96
C ASP A 100 1.03 12.14 23.81
N LEU A 101 1.88 12.25 22.79
CA LEU A 101 1.83 11.39 21.61
C LEU A 101 2.66 10.11 21.74
N THR A 102 3.23 9.82 22.91
CA THR A 102 4.11 8.64 23.10
C THR A 102 3.40 7.33 22.82
N LYS A 103 2.09 7.23 23.09
CA LYS A 103 1.26 6.06 22.76
C LYS A 103 1.11 5.86 21.25
N GLY A 104 1.21 6.92 20.46
CA GLY A 104 1.17 6.85 19.00
C GLY A 104 2.42 6.21 18.40
N ALA A 105 3.54 6.15 19.14
CA ALA A 105 4.79 5.58 18.64
C ALA A 105 4.72 4.07 18.35
N SER A 106 3.81 3.34 19.02
CA SER A 106 3.58 1.91 18.75
C SER A 106 2.62 1.66 17.60
N VAL A 107 1.99 2.69 17.05
CA VAL A 107 1.02 2.57 15.96
C VAL A 107 1.78 2.50 14.64
N GLN A 108 1.48 1.48 13.83
CA GLN A 108 2.08 1.31 12.51
C GLN A 108 1.76 2.49 11.59
N ARG A 109 2.74 2.93 10.78
CA ARG A 109 2.56 4.05 9.85
C ARG A 109 1.80 3.68 8.58
N TYR A 110 1.87 2.42 8.16
CA TYR A 110 1.34 1.90 6.89
C TYR A 110 0.48 0.66 7.12
N GLY A 111 -0.26 0.25 6.08
CA GLY A 111 -1.13 -0.93 6.08
C GLY A 111 -2.59 -0.63 6.49
N TRP A 112 -2.95 0.63 6.66
CA TRP A 112 -4.30 1.05 7.03
C TRP A 112 -5.29 0.90 5.88
N ILE A 113 -4.83 1.03 4.63
CA ILE A 113 -5.66 0.74 3.45
C ILE A 113 -6.18 -0.70 3.51
N ASP A 114 -5.29 -1.67 3.72
CA ASP A 114 -5.65 -3.10 3.83
C ASP A 114 -6.57 -3.38 5.01
N VAL A 115 -6.33 -2.72 6.15
CA VAL A 115 -7.16 -2.84 7.35
C VAL A 115 -8.57 -2.29 7.05
N ALA A 116 -8.68 -1.11 6.46
CA ALA A 116 -9.97 -0.53 6.09
C ALA A 116 -10.75 -1.41 5.11
N GLU A 117 -10.08 -1.99 4.11
CA GLU A 117 -10.72 -2.94 3.19
C GLU A 117 -11.25 -4.19 3.90
N LYS A 118 -10.49 -4.76 4.85
CA LYS A 118 -10.91 -5.93 5.62
C LYS A 118 -12.13 -5.63 6.49
N HIS A 119 -12.19 -4.43 7.08
CA HIS A 119 -13.32 -3.99 7.90
C HIS A 119 -14.61 -3.77 7.07
N GLN A 120 -14.49 -3.50 5.77
CA GLN A 120 -15.65 -3.31 4.88
C GLN A 120 -16.16 -4.61 4.24
N ARG A 121 -15.41 -5.72 4.28
CA ARG A 121 -15.86 -6.98 3.70
C ARG A 121 -16.89 -7.65 4.63
N PRO A 122 -18.12 -7.94 4.15
CA PRO A 122 -19.09 -8.69 4.95
C PRO A 122 -18.53 -10.09 5.24
N ALA A 123 -18.67 -10.54 6.49
CA ALA A 123 -18.28 -11.87 6.91
C ALA A 123 -19.02 -12.92 6.07
N LYS A 124 -18.41 -13.40 4.99
CA LYS A 124 -18.92 -14.57 4.27
C LYS A 124 -18.90 -15.73 5.26
N SER A 125 -20.08 -16.29 5.49
CA SER A 125 -20.40 -17.42 6.34
C SER A 125 -19.26 -18.45 6.37
N LYS A 126 -18.75 -18.73 7.58
CA LYS A 126 -17.96 -19.94 7.85
C LYS A 126 -18.84 -21.16 7.52
N GLU A 127 -18.74 -21.65 6.30
CA GLU A 127 -19.26 -22.96 5.97
C GLU A 127 -18.40 -24.00 6.70
N LYS A 128 -19.08 -24.67 7.62
CA LYS A 128 -18.58 -25.65 8.58
C LYS A 128 -18.02 -26.86 7.82
N ARG A 129 -16.75 -26.82 7.40
CA ARG A 129 -16.03 -28.05 7.04
C ARG A 129 -15.59 -28.76 8.30
N SER A 130 -16.05 -29.99 8.40
CA SER A 130 -15.90 -30.91 9.51
C SER A 130 -14.44 -31.15 9.87
N ARG A 131 -14.24 -31.11 11.18
CA ARG A 131 -13.06 -31.44 11.96
C ARG A 131 -12.47 -32.80 11.54
N GLY A 132 -11.37 -32.76 10.79
CA GLY A 132 -10.42 -33.88 10.68
C GLY A 132 -9.44 -33.81 11.84
N LYS A 133 -9.30 -34.92 12.57
CA LYS A 133 -8.46 -35.09 13.76
C LYS A 133 -7.16 -35.78 13.34
N GLY A 134 -6.03 -35.30 13.85
CA GLY A 134 -4.68 -35.86 13.67
C GLY A 134 -3.82 -34.91 12.81
N SER A 135 -2.59 -34.56 13.15
CA SER A 135 -1.64 -35.00 14.18
C SER A 135 -0.61 -33.87 14.36
N ASP A 136 0.07 -33.82 15.50
CA ASP A 136 1.28 -33.01 15.69
C ASP A 136 2.25 -33.24 14.53
N ALA A 137 2.46 -32.20 13.71
CA ALA A 137 3.52 -32.12 12.73
C ALA A 137 3.81 -30.64 12.49
N GLU A 138 5.08 -30.30 12.71
CA GLU A 138 5.73 -29.02 12.51
C GLU A 138 5.07 -28.14 11.43
N ASP A 139 4.72 -26.91 11.80
CA ASP A 139 4.16 -25.86 10.96
C ASP A 139 5.16 -25.49 9.85
N LYS A 140 5.18 -26.30 8.79
CA LYS A 140 5.83 -25.95 7.53
C LYS A 140 4.93 -24.94 6.83
N PHE A 141 5.33 -23.67 6.90
CA PHE A 141 4.86 -22.62 6.00
C PHE A 141 5.13 -23.08 4.56
N ASP A 142 4.13 -23.68 3.92
CA ASP A 142 4.25 -24.35 2.63
C ASP A 142 4.34 -23.29 1.51
N ALA A 143 5.32 -23.43 0.61
CA ALA A 143 5.52 -22.57 -0.53
C ALA A 143 4.23 -22.43 -1.39
N SER A 144 3.38 -23.47 -1.36
CA SER A 144 2.03 -23.49 -1.93
C SER A 144 1.16 -22.29 -1.54
N ALA A 145 1.27 -21.78 -0.30
CA ALA A 145 0.41 -20.73 0.22
C ALA A 145 0.70 -19.33 -0.37
N ILE A 146 1.94 -19.07 -0.80
CA ILE A 146 2.36 -17.77 -1.34
C ILE A 146 2.27 -17.68 -2.87
N MET A 147 2.24 -18.83 -3.56
CA MET A 147 2.17 -18.89 -5.03
C MET A 147 0.98 -18.12 -5.65
N PRO A 148 -0.24 -18.12 -5.08
CA PRO A 148 -1.34 -17.35 -5.63
C PRO A 148 -1.07 -15.84 -5.66
N ALA A 149 -0.47 -15.30 -4.59
CA ALA A 149 -0.13 -13.88 -4.50
C ALA A 149 1.04 -13.53 -5.45
N VAL A 150 2.04 -14.41 -5.55
CA VAL A 150 3.17 -14.24 -6.49
C VAL A 150 2.69 -14.25 -7.93
N ASN A 151 1.77 -15.14 -8.29
CA ASN A 151 1.22 -15.23 -9.64
C ASN A 151 0.38 -13.98 -9.98
N ALA A 152 -0.49 -13.55 -9.07
CA ALA A 152 -1.27 -12.33 -9.25
C ALA A 152 -0.37 -11.10 -9.47
N PHE A 153 0.75 -11.01 -8.75
CA PHE A 153 1.74 -9.95 -8.93
C PHE A 153 2.43 -10.01 -10.30
N LYS A 154 2.86 -11.21 -10.74
CA LYS A 154 3.48 -11.41 -12.06
C LYS A 154 2.54 -10.99 -13.20
N GLU A 155 1.26 -11.33 -13.09
CA GLU A 155 0.24 -10.98 -14.09
C GLU A 155 0.02 -9.47 -14.18
N SER A 156 -0.02 -8.78 -13.04
CA SER A 156 -0.22 -7.33 -12.98
C SER A 156 1.03 -6.52 -13.30
N HIS A 157 2.23 -7.12 -13.22
CA HIS A 157 3.51 -6.43 -13.37
C HIS A 157 4.51 -7.20 -14.25
N PRO A 158 4.29 -7.27 -15.58
CA PRO A 158 5.09 -8.10 -16.50
C PRO A 158 6.57 -7.70 -16.62
N ASN A 159 6.92 -6.47 -16.20
CA ASN A 159 8.30 -5.97 -16.21
C ASN A 159 9.13 -6.45 -15.00
N PHE A 160 8.49 -7.12 -14.04
CA PHE A 160 9.16 -7.66 -12.86
C PHE A 160 9.40 -9.15 -13.04
N LYS A 161 10.64 -9.58 -12.80
CA LYS A 161 10.96 -11.00 -12.68
C LYS A 161 10.89 -11.38 -11.21
N VAL A 162 10.04 -12.35 -10.87
CA VAL A 162 9.87 -12.80 -9.49
C VAL A 162 10.21 -14.28 -9.41
N ASP A 163 11.23 -14.60 -8.61
CA ASP A 163 11.68 -15.95 -8.33
C ASP A 163 11.41 -16.28 -6.86
N VAL A 164 10.93 -17.49 -6.59
CA VAL A 164 10.62 -17.98 -5.24
C VAL A 164 11.56 -19.13 -4.94
N GLU A 165 12.48 -18.93 -4.00
CA GLU A 165 13.40 -19.96 -3.52
C GLU A 165 12.91 -20.48 -2.16
N GLU A 166 12.81 -21.82 -2.04
CA GLU A 166 12.55 -22.57 -0.80
C GLU A 166 11.34 -22.10 0.03
N GLY A 167 10.36 -21.41 -0.57
CA GLY A 167 9.12 -20.99 0.08
C GLY A 167 9.25 -19.87 1.11
N ARG A 168 10.47 -19.38 1.38
CA ARG A 168 10.76 -18.33 2.38
C ARG A 168 11.44 -17.09 1.80
N MET A 169 11.90 -17.17 0.55
CA MET A 169 12.66 -16.10 -0.08
C MET A 169 12.07 -15.75 -1.44
N ILE A 170 11.57 -14.53 -1.57
CA ILE A 170 11.06 -13.98 -2.82
C ILE A 170 12.09 -13.00 -3.35
N THR A 171 12.67 -13.30 -4.51
CA THR A 171 13.56 -12.39 -5.24
C THR A 171 12.75 -11.66 -6.29
N ILE A 172 12.71 -10.33 -6.20
CA ILE A 172 12.04 -9.45 -7.16
C ILE A 172 13.12 -8.67 -7.91
N MET A 173 13.22 -8.87 -9.22
CA MET A 173 14.13 -8.12 -10.07
C MET A 173 13.34 -7.18 -10.97
N PHE A 174 13.75 -5.92 -10.99
CA PHE A 174 13.17 -4.89 -11.82
C PHE A 174 14.26 -4.26 -12.69
N LYS A 175 14.07 -4.31 -14.01
CA LYS A 175 15.04 -3.75 -14.96
C LYS A 175 14.59 -2.36 -15.41
N VAL A 176 15.43 -1.36 -15.22
CA VAL A 176 15.21 0.02 -15.68
C VAL A 176 16.41 0.48 -16.48
N SER A 177 16.22 0.69 -17.78
CA SER A 177 17.29 1.10 -18.71
C SER A 177 18.51 0.15 -18.65
N SER A 178 19.65 0.63 -18.11
CA SER A 178 20.90 -0.12 -17.92
C SER A 178 21.08 -0.73 -16.53
N MET A 179 20.15 -0.51 -15.59
CA MET A 179 20.25 -0.99 -14.21
C MET A 179 19.24 -2.11 -13.93
N VAL A 180 19.65 -3.06 -13.10
CA VAL A 180 18.79 -4.11 -12.56
C VAL A 180 18.74 -3.90 -11.05
N LEU A 181 17.56 -3.56 -10.54
CA LEU A 181 17.30 -3.48 -9.11
C LEU A 181 16.89 -4.86 -8.62
N LYS A 182 17.56 -5.38 -7.60
CA LYS A 182 17.25 -6.67 -6.99
C LYS A 182 16.75 -6.45 -5.58
N PHE A 183 15.55 -6.93 -5.30
CA PHE A 183 14.97 -6.93 -3.97
C PHE A 183 14.83 -8.37 -3.50
N GLN A 184 15.22 -8.62 -2.25
CA GLN A 184 15.12 -9.91 -1.62
C GLN A 184 14.19 -9.77 -0.41
N VAL A 185 13.03 -10.41 -0.50
CA VAL A 185 12.06 -10.47 0.59
C VAL A 185 12.22 -11.80 1.29
N THR A 186 12.58 -11.76 2.57
CA THR A 186 12.72 -12.95 3.42
C THR A 186 11.59 -12.99 4.42
N CYS A 187 10.88 -14.11 4.51
CA CYS A 187 9.86 -14.36 5.53
C CYS A 187 10.48 -15.19 6.65
N ASN A 188 10.53 -14.61 7.86
CA ASN A 188 10.86 -15.32 9.08
C ASN A 188 9.59 -15.55 9.88
N VAL A 189 9.34 -16.80 10.26
CA VAL A 189 8.21 -17.16 11.13
C VAL A 189 8.78 -17.48 12.51
N ASP A 190 8.38 -16.68 13.48
CA ASP A 190 8.82 -16.79 14.86
C ASP A 190 8.12 -17.98 15.54
N PRO A 191 8.65 -18.53 16.64
CA PRO A 191 7.99 -19.61 17.40
C PRO A 191 6.57 -19.26 17.90
N GLY A 192 6.24 -17.97 17.98
CA GLY A 192 4.90 -17.47 18.29
C GLY A 192 3.95 -17.41 17.09
N ASN A 193 4.31 -17.98 15.94
CA ASN A 193 3.57 -17.90 14.68
C ASN A 193 3.40 -16.47 14.14
N HIS A 194 4.31 -15.58 14.49
CA HIS A 194 4.40 -14.23 13.92
C HIS A 194 5.28 -14.29 12.67
N ALA A 195 4.75 -13.84 11.53
CA ALA A 195 5.52 -13.74 10.30
C ALA A 195 6.11 -12.33 10.17
N THR A 196 7.44 -12.24 10.15
CA THR A 196 8.19 -11.02 9.88
C THR A 196 8.72 -11.06 8.46
N PHE A 197 8.37 -10.05 7.65
CA PHE A 197 8.87 -9.90 6.28
C PHE A 197 9.96 -8.83 6.25
N MET A 198 11.14 -9.20 5.77
CA MET A 198 12.26 -8.27 5.58
C MET A 198 12.57 -8.14 4.11
N ALA A 199 12.51 -6.90 3.58
CA ALA A 199 12.94 -6.58 2.23
C ALA A 199 14.34 -5.95 2.25
N GLN A 200 15.26 -6.49 1.47
CA GLN A 200 16.61 -5.95 1.28
C GLN A 200 16.84 -5.64 -0.19
N ALA A 201 17.31 -4.42 -0.49
CA ALA A 201 17.81 -4.07 -1.81
C ALA A 201 19.26 -4.54 -1.96
N LYS A 202 19.57 -5.18 -3.08
CA LYS A 202 20.90 -5.64 -3.48
C LYS A 202 21.33 -4.98 -4.78
#